data_AF-A0A2P2PVS6-F1
#
_entry.id   AF-A0A2P2PVS6-F1
#
_cell.length_a   1.000
_cell.length_b   1.000
_cell.length_c   1.000
_cell.angle_alpha   90.00
_cell.angle_beta   90.00
_cell.angle_gamma   90.00
#
_symmetry.space_group_name_H-M   'P 1'
#
loop_
_entity.id
_entity.type
_entity.pdbx_description
1 polymer ?
#
loop_
_entity_poly.entity_id
_entity_poly.type
_entity_poly.pdbx_seq_one_letter_code
_entity_poly.pdbx_strand_id
1 'polypeptide(L)' 'MPMRVLYLEGSGSSCLEQTGVFFLESIEMEAKNCVWKLADVKENRDPESKGRPLSRKKRDWRLPLSFETHRRVTLYLEF' A
#
# COMPACT_ATOMS: atom_id res chain seq x y z
N MET A 1 10.73 -3.67 -5.67
CA MET A 1 10.40 -2.44 -6.42
C MET A 1 9.12 -1.84 -5.83
N PRO A 2 9.08 -0.52 -5.56
CA PRO A 2 7.86 0.11 -5.09
C PRO A 2 6.81 0.17 -6.20
N MET A 3 5.54 0.03 -5.84
CA MET A 3 4.40 0.05 -6.74
C MET A 3 3.32 0.95 -6.16
N ARG A 4 2.69 1.77 -7.00
CA ARG A 4 1.47 2.48 -6.63
C ARG A 4 0.29 1.53 -6.75
N VAL A 5 -0.43 1.34 -5.65
CA VAL A 5 -1.59 0.46 -5.57
C VAL A 5 -2.82 1.33 -5.33
N LEU A 6 -3.83 1.17 -6.20
CA LEU A 6 -5.19 1.68 -6.00
C LEU A 6 -6.05 0.50 -5.59
N TYR A 7 -6.69 0.60 -4.43
CA TYR A 7 -7.49 -0.47 -3.85
C TYR A 7 -8.74 0.08 -3.19
N LEU A 8 -9.72 -0.78 -2.99
CA LEU A 8 -10.93 -0.46 -2.24
C LEU A 8 -10.76 -0.78 -0.76
N GLU A 9 -11.12 0.18 0.10
CA GLU A 9 -11.13 0.04 1.55
C GLU A 9 -12.55 0.26 2.10
N GLY A 10 -13.00 -0.61 3.01
CA GLY A 10 -14.35 -0.60 3.59
C GLY A 10 -15.27 -1.71 3.08
N SER A 11 -16.40 -1.90 3.75
CA SER A 11 -17.44 -2.88 3.37
C SER A 11 -18.80 -2.20 3.20
N GLY A 12 -19.57 -2.62 2.20
CA GLY A 12 -20.92 -2.09 1.93
C GLY A 12 -20.93 -0.73 1.21
N SER A 13 -21.85 0.15 1.59
CA SER A 13 -22.12 1.44 0.90
C SER A 13 -21.05 2.52 1.11
N SER A 14 -20.05 2.28 1.96
CA SER A 14 -18.96 3.21 2.28
C SER A 14 -17.61 2.74 1.73
N CYS A 15 -17.62 2.08 0.57
CA CYS A 15 -16.41 1.63 -0.10
C CYS A 15 -15.67 2.85 -0.67
N LEU A 16 -14.45 3.11 -0.18
CA LEU A 16 -13.63 4.24 -0.63
C LEU A 16 -12.42 3.74 -1.41
N GLU A 17 -12.10 4.43 -2.50
CA GLU A 17 -10.86 4.21 -3.22
C GLU A 17 -9.68 4.82 -2.48
N GLN A 18 -8.67 4.01 -2.23
CA GLN A 18 -7.48 4.37 -1.49
C GLN A 18 -6.25 4.10 -2.35
N THR A 19 -5.25 4.97 -2.21
CA THR A 19 -3.99 4.82 -2.92
C THR A 19 -2.80 4.94 -1.99
N GLY A 20 -1.75 4.18 -2.30
CA GLY A 20 -0.47 4.28 -1.62
C GLY A 20 0.64 3.61 -2.42
N VAL A 21 1.88 3.84 -1.98
CA VAL A 21 3.06 3.21 -2.59
C VAL A 21 3.55 2.07 -1.70
N PHE A 22 3.67 0.87 -2.24
CA PHE A 22 3.97 -0.32 -1.46
C PHE A 22 5.01 -1.20 -2.14
N PHE A 23 5.67 -2.03 -1.35
CA PHE A 23 6.37 -3.21 -1.82
C PHE A 23 5.42 -4.41 -1.69
N LEU A 24 5.34 -5.23 -2.73
CA LEU A 24 4.72 -6.55 -2.63
C LEU A 24 5.62 -7.43 -1.76
N GLU A 25 5.14 -7.83 -0.59
CA GLU A 25 5.88 -8.66 0.37
C GLU A 25 5.64 -10.16 0.09
N SER A 26 4.39 -10.55 -0.13
CA SER A 26 4.02 -11.92 -0.52
C SER A 26 2.71 -11.96 -1.31
N ILE A 27 2.50 -13.06 -2.03
CA ILE A 27 1.22 -13.41 -2.65
C ILE A 27 0.76 -14.73 -2.01
N GLU A 28 -0.39 -14.71 -1.35
CA GLU A 28 -0.98 -15.88 -0.71
C GLU A 28 -2.07 -16.44 -1.63
N MET A 29 -1.71 -17.41 -2.47
CA MET A 29 -2.59 -17.96 -3.50
C MET A 29 -3.83 -18.65 -2.91
N GLU A 30 -3.68 -19.34 -1.78
CA GLU A 30 -4.78 -20.05 -1.10
C GLU A 30 -5.81 -19.07 -0.53
N ALA A 31 -5.34 -17.97 0.07
CA ALA A 31 -6.18 -16.90 0.61
C ALA A 31 -6.62 -15.88 -0.46
N LYS A 32 -6.15 -16.03 -1.70
CA LYS A 32 -6.38 -15.11 -2.83
C LYS A 32 -6.09 -13.64 -2.46
N ASN A 33 -4.98 -13.43 -1.75
CA ASN A 33 -4.60 -12.10 -1.28
C ASN A 33 -3.13 -11.79 -1.63
N CYS A 34 -2.82 -10.49 -1.61
CA CYS A 34 -1.45 -9.97 -1.65
C CYS A 34 -1.17 -9.25 -0.33
N VAL A 35 0.02 -9.46 0.24
CA VAL A 35 0.50 -8.73 1.41
C VAL A 35 1.41 -7.60 0.94
N TRP A 36 1.04 -6.37 1.31
CA TRP A 36 1.75 -5.16 0.92
C TRP A 36 2.44 -4.52 2.12
N LYS A 37 3.68 -4.09 1.93
CA LYS A 37 4.48 -3.36 2.91
C LYS A 37 4.64 -1.91 2.48
N LEU A 38 4.46 -0.96 3.39
CA LEU A 38 4.55 0.46 3.06
C LEU A 38 5.96 0.83 2.58
N ALA A 39 6.06 1.52 1.43
CA ALA A 39 7.33 2.01 0.92
C ALA A 39 7.74 3.33 1.62
N ASP A 40 9.01 3.48 1.96
CA ASP A 40 9.53 4.71 2.59
C ASP A 40 9.84 5.79 1.55
N VAL A 41 8.82 6.20 0.80
CA VAL A 41 8.88 7.26 -0.22
C VAL A 41 8.21 8.54 0.28
N LYS A 42 8.55 9.68 -0.32
CA LYS A 42 8.06 11.00 0.10
C LYS A 42 6.53 11.08 0.19
N GLU A 43 5.81 10.44 -0.73
CA GLU A 43 4.34 10.44 -0.78
C GLU A 43 3.67 9.72 0.41
N ASN A 44 4.34 8.73 0.99
CA ASN A 44 3.83 7.99 2.15
C ASN A 44 4.28 8.60 3.49
N ARG A 45 5.23 9.55 3.45
CA ARG A 45 5.71 10.24 4.64
C ARG A 45 4.71 11.30 5.06
N ASP A 46 4.66 11.54 6.35
CA ASP A 46 3.82 12.59 6.92
C ASP A 46 4.35 13.97 6.48
N PRO A 47 3.52 14.85 5.88
CA PRO A 47 3.95 16.19 5.48
C PRO A 47 4.59 16.99 6.62
N GLU A 48 4.10 16.82 7.84
CA GLU A 48 4.61 17.52 9.04
C GLU A 48 5.92 16.92 9.54
N SER A 49 6.28 15.70 9.13
CA SER A 49 7.51 15.04 9.54
C SER A 49 8.77 15.61 8.89
N LYS A 50 8.66 16.63 8.02
CA LYS A 50 9.79 17.32 7.35
C LYS A 50 10.75 16.34 6.66
N GLY A 51 10.23 15.29 6.06
CA GLY A 51 11.03 14.30 5.32
C GLY A 51 11.69 13.22 6.18
N ARG A 52 11.43 13.17 7.49
CA ARG A 52 11.87 12.06 8.35
C ARG A 52 11.38 10.72 7.76
N PRO A 53 12.23 9.68 7.80
CA PRO A 53 11.84 8.36 7.33
C PRO A 53 10.68 7.80 8.15
N LEU A 54 10.04 6.75 7.62
CA LEU A 54 8.95 6.08 8.32
C LEU A 54 9.38 5.55 9.70
N SER A 55 8.49 5.69 10.69
CA SER A 55 8.70 5.09 12.00
C SER A 55 8.77 3.56 11.90
N ARG A 56 9.42 2.91 12.87
CA ARG A 56 9.51 1.44 12.91
C ARG A 56 8.13 0.77 12.78
N LYS A 57 7.13 1.30 13.49
CA LYS A 57 5.75 0.81 13.42
C LYS A 57 5.18 0.87 11.99
N LYS A 58 5.39 1.97 11.26
CA LYS A 58 4.92 2.10 9.86
C LYS A 58 5.71 1.20 8.91
N ARG A 59 7.02 1.03 9.11
CA ARG A 59 7.85 0.12 8.30
C ARG A 59 7.47 -1.35 8.47
N ASP A 60 7.05 -1.72 9.68
CA ASP A 60 6.57 -3.06 10.02
C ASP A 60 5.04 -3.19 9.81
N TRP A 61 4.39 -2.23 9.17
CA TRP A 61 2.96 -2.35 8.88
C TRP A 61 2.74 -3.11 7.57
N ARG A 62 1.77 -4.03 7.59
CA ARG A 62 1.42 -4.91 6.48
C ARG A 62 -0.06 -4.77 6.17
N LEU A 63 -0.38 -4.69 4.89
CA LEU A 63 -1.73 -4.57 4.38
C LEU A 63 -2.07 -5.82 3.55
N PRO A 64 -2.86 -6.76 4.09
CA PRO A 64 -3.43 -7.82 3.29
C PRO A 64 -4.56 -7.26 2.43
N LEU A 65 -4.48 -7.44 1.11
CA LEU A 65 -5.52 -7.07 0.16
C LEU A 65 -5.96 -8.29 -0.66
N SER A 66 -7.26 -8.57 -0.68
CA SER A 66 -7.85 -9.55 -1.60
C SER A 66 -7.62 -9.12 -3.05
N PHE A 67 -7.44 -10.07 -3.96
CA PHE A 67 -7.31 -9.78 -5.40
C PHE A 67 -8.49 -8.97 -5.95
N GLU A 68 -9.68 -9.11 -5.37
CA GLU A 68 -10.90 -8.43 -5.80
C GLU A 68 -10.92 -6.94 -5.44
N THR A 69 -10.12 -6.52 -4.45
CA THR A 69 -10.10 -5.11 -4.03
C THR A 69 -9.09 -4.28 -4.82
N HIS A 70 -8.14 -4.92 -5.53
CA HIS A 70 -7.20 -4.22 -6.40
C HIS A 70 -7.91 -3.61 -7.61
N ARG A 71 -7.84 -2.28 -7.74
CA ARG A 71 -8.31 -1.56 -8.93
C ARG A 71 -7.19 -1.35 -9.94
N ARG A 72 -5.99 -1.00 -9.46
CA ARG A 72 -4.83 -0.76 -10.33
C ARG A 72 -3.52 -0.96 -9.57
N VAL A 73 -2.53 -1.56 -10.22
CA VAL A 73 -1.15 -1.65 -9.73
C VAL A 73 -0.22 -1.16 -10.82
N THR A 74 0.62 -0.18 -10.51
CA THR A 74 1.61 0.40 -11.45
C THR A 74 2.96 0.52 -10.78
N LEU A 75 4.06 0.35 -11.52
CA LEU A 75 5.39 0.59 -11.00
C LEU A 75 5.51 2.05 -10.52
N TYR A 76 6.14 2.25 -9.36
CA TYR A 76 6.46 3.57 -8.87
C TYR A 76 7.83 3.98 -9.39
N LEU A 77 7.85 5.06 -10.18
CA LEU A 77 9.07 5.64 -10.73
C LEU A 77 9.29 6.98 -10.01
N GLU A 78 10.40 7.09 -9.26
CA GLU A 78 10.89 8.39 -8.77
C GLU A 78 11.53 9.10 -9.96
N PHE A 79 10.91 10.20 -10.40
CA PHE A 79 11.49 11.13 -11.38
C PHE A 79 11.93 12.40 -10.68
#